data_AF-A0A6M0FWA3-F1
#
_entry.id   AF-A0A6M0FWA3-F1
#
_cell.length_a   1.000
_cell.length_b   1.000
_cell.length_c   1.000
_cell.angle_alpha   90.00
_cell.angle_beta   90.00
_cell.angle_gamma   90.00
#
_symmetry.space_group_name_H-M   'P 1'
#
loop_
_entity.id
_entity.type
_entity.pdbx_description
1 polymer ?
#
loop_
_entity_poly.entity_id
_entity_poly.type
_entity_poly.pdbx_seq_one_letter_code
_entity_poly.pdbx_strand_id
1 'polypeptide(L)'
;MKQKTQQAKFAAKIKKWVETAQQLRTQNIRVALPITRLTSIKSLCQDEIAAQKFALHFSKQVELQINTASPRSDFTPEELETHKSVIADGIEMMESFLETPTHEGKQSIRKLLRQIDELQGDDVRKVHWSTVHFVRSGYLLKLDYALRCFVEPDFSAWAYKLAREYVEGYEPQYGTGLIPSSAPMLLEIAEFWCQYYLGQNLTQKFPQLMKEDT
;
A
#
# COMPACT_ATOMS: atom_id res chain seq x y z
N MET A 1 -11.91 -11.26 -27.45
CA MET A 1 -12.35 -9.84 -27.32
C MET A 1 -12.46 -9.37 -25.87
N LYS A 2 -13.10 -10.11 -24.94
CA LYS A 2 -13.28 -9.68 -23.53
C LYS A 2 -11.98 -9.33 -22.77
N GLN A 3 -10.92 -10.12 -22.91
CA GLN A 3 -9.63 -9.85 -22.26
C GLN A 3 -8.97 -8.54 -22.76
N LYS A 4 -8.97 -8.28 -24.07
CA LYS A 4 -8.44 -7.03 -24.64
C LYS A 4 -9.22 -5.80 -24.13
N THR A 5 -10.54 -5.91 -24.00
CA THR A 5 -11.38 -4.84 -23.44
C THR A 5 -11.09 -4.61 -21.95
N GLN A 6 -10.83 -5.67 -21.18
CA GLN A 6 -10.50 -5.56 -19.76
C GLN A 6 -9.11 -4.95 -19.53
N GLN A 7 -8.10 -5.38 -20.29
CA GLN A 7 -6.76 -4.78 -20.26
C GLN A 7 -6.80 -3.30 -20.63
N ALA A 8 -7.62 -2.89 -21.61
CA ALA A 8 -7.82 -1.48 -21.93
C ALA A 8 -8.41 -0.68 -20.76
N LYS A 9 -9.40 -1.24 -20.04
CA LYS A 9 -9.96 -0.62 -18.83
C LYS A 9 -8.93 -0.48 -17.71
N PHE A 10 -8.08 -1.49 -17.51
CA PHE A 10 -7.00 -1.42 -16.52
C PHE A 10 -5.94 -0.39 -16.92
N ALA A 11 -5.49 -0.41 -18.18
CA ALA A 11 -4.55 0.58 -18.70
C ALA A 11 -5.09 2.01 -18.52
N ALA A 12 -6.38 2.25 -18.76
CA ALA A 12 -6.98 3.57 -18.56
C ALA A 12 -6.94 4.03 -17.09
N LYS A 13 -7.12 3.10 -16.13
CA LYS A 13 -7.03 3.41 -14.69
C LYS A 13 -5.59 3.69 -14.27
N ILE A 14 -4.65 2.86 -14.70
CA ILE A 14 -3.22 3.01 -14.41
C ILE A 14 -2.72 4.32 -15.02
N LYS A 15 -3.09 4.63 -16.27
CA LYS A 15 -2.75 5.90 -16.94
C LYS A 15 -3.16 7.12 -16.10
N LYS A 16 -4.36 7.12 -15.52
CA LYS A 16 -4.83 8.23 -14.66
C LYS A 16 -3.96 8.42 -13.42
N TRP A 17 -3.38 7.35 -12.86
CA TRP A 17 -2.44 7.46 -11.75
C TRP A 17 -1.09 7.99 -12.19
N VAL A 18 -0.58 7.56 -13.34
CA VAL A 18 0.66 8.12 -13.92
C VAL A 18 0.48 9.61 -14.22
N GLU A 19 -0.63 10.01 -14.83
CA GLU A 19 -0.98 11.43 -15.07
C GLU A 19 -1.09 12.21 -13.75
N THR A 20 -1.66 11.60 -12.71
CA THR A 20 -1.73 12.21 -11.37
C THR A 20 -0.33 12.37 -10.77
N ALA A 21 0.54 11.37 -10.88
CA ALA A 21 1.92 11.46 -10.40
C ALA A 21 2.73 12.53 -11.16
N GLN A 22 2.53 12.65 -12.48
CA GLN A 22 3.14 13.71 -13.28
C GLN A 22 2.63 15.09 -12.82
N GLN A 23 1.31 15.23 -12.63
CA GLN A 23 0.72 16.45 -12.09
C GLN A 23 1.33 16.85 -10.73
N LEU A 24 1.54 15.89 -9.82
CA LEU A 24 2.15 16.14 -8.51
C LEU A 24 3.61 16.62 -8.60
N ARG A 25 4.33 16.26 -9.67
CA ARG A 25 5.74 16.63 -9.88
C ARG A 25 5.92 17.95 -10.63
N THR A 26 5.11 18.17 -11.67
CA THR A 26 5.35 19.26 -12.64
C THR A 26 4.42 20.44 -12.45
N GLN A 27 3.26 20.22 -11.84
CA GLN A 27 2.30 21.29 -11.60
C GLN A 27 2.53 21.83 -10.19
N ASN A 28 2.67 23.15 -10.08
CA ASN A 28 2.70 23.86 -8.80
C ASN A 28 1.33 23.78 -8.11
N ILE A 29 0.96 22.57 -7.67
CA ILE A 29 -0.28 22.31 -6.95
C ILE A 29 -0.26 23.12 -5.66
N ARG A 30 -1.36 23.80 -5.35
CA ARG A 30 -1.48 24.62 -4.12
C ARG A 30 -2.17 23.88 -2.98
N VAL A 31 -2.87 22.80 -3.30
CA VAL A 31 -3.65 21.97 -2.37
C VAL A 31 -3.48 20.52 -2.80
N ALA A 32 -3.45 19.61 -1.83
CA ALA A 32 -3.37 18.18 -2.06
C ALA A 32 -4.49 17.71 -3.00
N LEU A 33 -4.18 16.79 -3.91
CA LEU A 33 -5.19 16.17 -4.75
C LEU A 33 -5.98 15.13 -3.93
N PRO A 34 -7.28 14.91 -4.24
CA PRO A 34 -8.11 14.01 -3.47
C PRO A 34 -7.58 12.56 -3.45
N ILE A 35 -7.44 11.98 -2.27
CA ILE A 35 -7.06 10.56 -2.09
C ILE A 35 -8.06 9.58 -2.73
N THR A 36 -9.29 10.05 -2.98
CA THR A 36 -10.34 9.27 -3.67
C THR A 36 -9.95 8.87 -5.08
N ARG A 37 -8.94 9.50 -5.70
CA ARG A 37 -8.36 9.07 -6.98
C ARG A 37 -7.76 7.66 -6.93
N LEU A 38 -7.41 7.15 -5.75
CA LEU A 38 -6.93 5.77 -5.55
C LEU A 38 -8.05 4.72 -5.43
N THR A 39 -9.32 5.12 -5.36
CA THR A 39 -10.44 4.17 -5.18
C THR A 39 -10.55 3.13 -6.30
N SER A 40 -10.00 3.41 -7.49
CA SER A 40 -9.94 2.44 -8.58
C SER A 40 -9.11 1.19 -8.26
N ILE A 41 -8.27 1.19 -7.21
CA ILE A 41 -7.56 -0.01 -6.72
C ILE A 41 -8.55 -1.13 -6.41
N LYS A 42 -9.69 -0.83 -5.79
CA LYS A 42 -10.70 -1.85 -5.46
C LYS A 42 -11.12 -2.65 -6.70
N SER A 43 -11.20 -1.97 -7.83
CA SER A 43 -11.55 -2.58 -9.11
C SER A 43 -10.36 -3.20 -9.86
N LEU A 44 -9.13 -2.97 -9.42
CA LEU A 44 -7.96 -3.73 -9.86
C LEU A 44 -7.79 -5.00 -9.03
N CYS A 45 -8.28 -5.06 -7.81
CA CYS A 45 -8.36 -6.31 -7.05
C CYS A 45 -9.57 -7.16 -7.50
N GLN A 46 -9.50 -7.76 -8.69
CA GLN A 46 -10.61 -8.57 -9.24
C GLN A 46 -10.86 -9.88 -8.47
N ASP A 47 -9.80 -10.43 -7.88
CA ASP A 47 -9.82 -11.68 -7.11
C ASP A 47 -8.84 -11.58 -5.93
N GLU A 48 -8.93 -12.57 -5.03
CA GLU A 48 -8.13 -12.65 -3.80
C GLU A 48 -6.63 -12.69 -4.13
N ILE A 49 -6.23 -13.43 -5.18
CA ILE A 49 -4.82 -13.62 -5.58
C ILE A 49 -4.20 -12.28 -6.02
N ALA A 50 -4.94 -11.47 -6.79
CA ALA A 50 -4.48 -10.15 -7.22
C ALA A 50 -4.23 -9.23 -6.01
N ALA A 51 -5.13 -9.24 -5.02
CA ALA A 51 -4.96 -8.45 -3.80
C ALA A 51 -3.82 -8.98 -2.92
N GLN A 52 -3.67 -10.29 -2.78
CA GLN A 52 -2.58 -10.91 -2.02
C GLN A 52 -1.21 -10.63 -2.63
N LYS A 53 -1.07 -10.72 -3.95
CA LYS A 53 0.19 -10.38 -4.65
C LYS A 53 0.52 -8.90 -4.53
N PHE A 54 -0.49 -8.04 -4.59
CA PHE A 54 -0.32 -6.60 -4.33
C PHE A 54 0.14 -6.37 -2.89
N ALA A 55 -0.55 -6.97 -1.91
CA ALA A 55 -0.20 -6.88 -0.49
C ALA A 55 1.24 -7.33 -0.23
N LEU A 56 1.65 -8.51 -0.72
CA LEU A 56 3.01 -9.02 -0.58
C LEU A 56 4.05 -8.06 -1.19
N HIS A 57 3.80 -7.54 -2.39
CA HIS A 57 4.71 -6.59 -3.01
C HIS A 57 4.95 -5.36 -2.13
N PHE A 58 3.87 -4.79 -1.56
CA PHE A 58 3.98 -3.63 -0.68
C PHE A 58 4.58 -3.96 0.69
N SER A 59 4.35 -5.15 1.23
CA SER A 59 5.03 -5.58 2.46
C SER A 59 6.55 -5.61 2.29
N LYS A 60 7.05 -6.04 1.12
CA LYS A 60 8.49 -5.96 0.80
C LYS A 60 8.99 -4.51 0.69
N GLN A 61 8.17 -3.58 0.19
CA GLN A 61 8.51 -2.16 0.22
C GLN A 61 8.54 -1.61 1.65
N VAL A 62 7.62 -2.03 2.51
CA VAL A 62 7.60 -1.66 3.94
C VAL A 62 8.87 -2.16 4.65
N GLU A 63 9.30 -3.39 4.37
CA GLU A 63 10.58 -3.94 4.85
C GLU A 63 11.78 -3.10 4.39
N LEU A 64 11.82 -2.72 3.11
CA LEU A 64 12.86 -1.83 2.60
C LEU A 64 12.85 -0.46 3.31
N GLN A 65 11.66 0.12 3.52
CA GLN A 65 11.51 1.42 4.17
C GLN A 65 11.98 1.40 5.63
N ILE A 66 11.63 0.37 6.42
CA ILE A 66 12.06 0.27 7.82
C ILE A 66 13.56 -0.01 7.95
N ASN A 67 14.16 -0.68 6.96
CA ASN A 67 15.60 -0.98 6.94
C ASN A 67 16.45 0.20 6.45
N THR A 68 15.91 1.08 5.62
CA THR A 68 16.63 2.25 5.07
C THR A 68 16.28 3.55 5.77
N ALA A 69 15.26 3.56 6.63
CA ALA A 69 14.91 4.72 7.43
C ALA A 69 16.11 5.16 8.28
N SER A 70 16.45 6.45 8.21
CA SER A 70 17.33 7.04 9.21
C SER A 70 16.73 6.83 10.60
N PRO A 71 17.54 6.65 11.66
CA PRO A 71 17.04 6.45 13.02
C PRO A 71 16.09 7.59 13.38
N ARG A 72 14.78 7.34 13.31
CA ARG A 72 13.77 8.28 13.78
C ARG A 72 13.76 8.21 15.30
N SER A 73 13.56 9.34 15.95
CA SER A 73 13.53 9.48 17.41
C SER A 73 12.41 8.71 18.11
N ASP A 74 11.50 8.10 17.36
CA ASP A 74 10.18 7.70 17.86
C ASP A 74 10.14 6.25 18.35
N PHE A 75 11.17 5.45 18.06
CA PHE A 75 11.31 4.07 18.54
C PHE A 75 12.68 3.84 19.15
N THR A 76 12.71 3.01 20.18
CA THR A 76 13.97 2.44 20.68
C THR A 76 14.54 1.44 19.64
N PRO A 77 15.86 1.17 19.67
CA PRO A 77 16.46 0.17 18.79
C PRO A 77 15.83 -1.23 18.91
N GLU A 78 15.42 -1.62 20.13
CA GLU A 78 14.78 -2.91 20.41
C GLU A 78 13.38 -3.00 19.79
N GLU A 79 12.57 -1.94 19.88
CA GLU A 79 11.27 -1.88 19.22
C GLU A 79 11.40 -1.92 17.69
N LEU A 80 12.40 -1.21 17.16
CA LEU A 80 12.65 -1.21 15.72
C LEU A 80 13.03 -2.62 15.23
N GLU A 81 13.87 -3.33 15.97
CA GLU A 81 14.24 -4.70 15.65
C GLU A 81 13.06 -5.66 15.75
N THR A 82 12.22 -5.49 16.78
CA THR A 82 10.97 -6.24 16.94
C THR A 82 10.04 -6.01 15.73
N HIS A 83 9.87 -4.77 15.29
CA HIS A 83 9.05 -4.46 14.12
C HIS A 83 9.62 -5.10 12.84
N LYS A 84 10.94 -5.07 12.65
CA LYS A 84 11.59 -5.73 11.49
C LYS A 84 11.33 -7.22 11.48
N SER A 85 11.50 -7.89 12.63
CA SER A 85 11.22 -9.34 12.76
C SER A 85 9.76 -9.65 12.39
N VAL A 86 8.81 -8.89 12.92
CA VAL A 86 7.38 -9.08 12.65
C VAL A 86 7.05 -8.87 11.16
N ILE A 87 7.69 -7.90 10.51
CA ILE A 87 7.53 -7.67 9.07
C ILE A 87 8.09 -8.84 8.26
N ALA A 88 9.30 -9.30 8.58
CA ALA A 88 9.93 -10.43 7.92
C ALA A 88 9.07 -11.72 8.05
N ASP A 89 8.63 -12.03 9.27
CA ASP A 89 7.75 -13.19 9.55
C ASP A 89 6.44 -13.09 8.74
N GLY A 90 5.86 -11.88 8.67
CA GLY A 90 4.67 -11.64 7.87
C GLY A 90 4.89 -11.90 6.38
N ILE A 91 6.01 -11.44 5.83
CA ILE A 91 6.39 -11.68 4.42
C ILE A 91 6.54 -13.17 4.15
N GLU A 92 7.26 -13.90 5.01
CA GLU A 92 7.44 -15.35 4.86
C GLU A 92 6.09 -16.09 4.87
N MET A 93 5.19 -15.73 5.80
CA MET A 93 3.84 -16.30 5.85
C MET A 93 3.02 -15.99 4.59
N MET A 94 3.13 -14.77 4.05
CA MET A 94 2.43 -14.37 2.82
C MET A 94 2.95 -15.12 1.59
N GLU A 95 4.27 -15.31 1.49
CA GLU A 95 4.91 -16.08 0.42
C GLU A 95 4.49 -17.56 0.48
N SER A 96 4.66 -18.18 1.66
CA SER A 96 4.28 -19.58 1.88
C SER A 96 2.80 -19.82 1.57
N PHE A 97 1.92 -18.89 1.98
CA PHE A 97 0.49 -18.98 1.69
C PHE A 97 0.17 -18.87 0.20
N LEU A 98 0.85 -17.98 -0.54
CA LEU A 98 0.66 -17.84 -1.99
C LEU A 98 1.12 -19.07 -2.76
N GLU A 99 2.15 -19.77 -2.28
CA GLU A 99 2.62 -21.02 -2.85
C GLU A 99 1.68 -22.18 -2.54
N THR A 100 1.31 -22.34 -1.25
CA THR A 100 0.46 -23.42 -0.77
C THR A 100 -0.62 -22.88 0.18
N PRO A 101 -1.81 -22.51 -0.35
CA PRO A 101 -2.89 -22.00 0.48
C PRO A 101 -3.43 -23.07 1.44
N THR A 102 -3.13 -22.95 2.74
CA THR A 102 -3.61 -23.87 3.78
C THR A 102 -4.46 -23.17 4.83
N HIS A 103 -5.36 -23.91 5.46
CA HIS A 103 -6.13 -23.38 6.59
C HIS A 103 -5.21 -22.98 7.76
N GLU A 104 -4.17 -23.78 8.03
CA GLU A 104 -3.15 -23.46 9.03
C GLU A 104 -2.41 -22.17 8.71
N GLY A 105 -2.04 -21.94 7.44
CA GLY A 105 -1.45 -20.67 7.01
C GLY A 105 -2.34 -19.46 7.31
N LYS A 106 -3.66 -19.54 7.06
CA LYS A 106 -4.60 -18.47 7.45
C LYS A 106 -4.65 -18.28 8.97
N GLN A 107 -4.56 -19.34 9.76
CA GLN A 107 -4.55 -19.23 11.22
C GLN A 107 -3.25 -18.59 11.74
N SER A 108 -2.10 -18.93 11.15
CA SER A 108 -0.81 -18.30 11.46
C SER A 108 -0.84 -16.79 11.17
N ILE A 109 -1.38 -16.38 10.00
CA ILE A 109 -1.57 -14.96 9.67
C ILE A 109 -2.48 -14.27 10.70
N ARG A 110 -3.58 -14.90 11.10
CA ARG A 110 -4.47 -14.35 12.15
C ARG A 110 -3.78 -14.22 13.51
N LYS A 111 -2.87 -15.12 13.84
CA LYS A 111 -2.07 -15.02 15.07
C LYS A 111 -1.12 -13.83 15.00
N LEU A 112 -0.45 -13.64 13.86
CA LEU A 112 0.44 -12.49 13.64
C LEU A 112 -0.32 -11.16 13.69
N LEU A 113 -1.54 -11.10 13.15
CA LEU A 113 -2.41 -9.93 13.27
C LEU A 113 -2.67 -9.55 14.74
N ARG A 114 -2.92 -10.53 15.62
CA ARG A 114 -3.09 -10.25 17.07
C ARG A 114 -1.82 -9.72 17.71
N GLN A 115 -0.66 -10.26 17.33
CA GLN A 115 0.63 -9.76 17.81
C GLN A 115 0.88 -8.31 17.35
N ILE A 116 0.49 -7.97 16.12
CA ILE A 116 0.55 -6.59 15.62
C ILE A 116 -0.37 -5.68 16.46
N ASP A 117 -1.60 -6.11 16.75
CA ASP A 117 -2.53 -5.35 17.60
C ASP A 117 -1.92 -5.08 18.99
N GLU A 118 -1.29 -6.09 19.61
CA GLU A 118 -0.58 -5.97 20.89
C GLU A 118 0.58 -4.96 20.83
N LEU A 119 1.38 -4.98 19.75
CA LEU A 119 2.51 -4.07 19.54
C LEU A 119 2.07 -2.63 19.25
N GLN A 120 0.90 -2.45 18.61
CA GLN A 120 0.30 -1.12 18.44
C GLN A 120 -0.21 -0.55 19.77
N GLY A 121 -0.48 -1.42 20.75
CA GLY A 121 -0.90 -1.07 22.11
C GLY A 121 -2.37 -0.68 22.21
N ASP A 122 -2.83 -0.38 23.42
CA ASP A 122 -4.23 -0.04 23.71
C ASP A 122 -4.47 1.49 23.88
N ASP A 123 -3.67 2.36 23.23
CA ASP A 123 -3.92 3.82 23.30
C ASP A 123 -5.17 4.20 22.51
N VAL A 124 -6.29 3.97 23.18
CA VAL A 124 -7.63 4.15 22.67
C VAL A 124 -8.20 5.39 23.34
N ARG A 125 -8.27 6.50 22.59
CA ARG A 125 -8.81 7.76 23.12
C ARG A 125 -10.25 7.95 22.68
N LYS A 126 -11.12 8.26 23.64
CA LYS A 126 -12.45 8.76 23.35
C LYS A 126 -12.33 10.21 22.90
N VAL A 127 -12.57 10.47 21.62
CA VAL A 127 -12.84 11.81 21.10
C VAL A 127 -14.36 12.02 21.02
N HIS A 128 -14.78 13.28 20.93
CA HIS A 128 -16.19 13.68 21.07
C HIS A 128 -17.19 12.93 20.16
N TRP A 129 -16.71 12.35 19.05
CA TRP A 129 -17.53 11.66 18.07
C TRP A 129 -17.15 10.18 17.83
N SER A 130 -16.08 9.66 18.44
CA SER A 130 -15.69 8.23 18.31
C SER A 130 -14.61 7.83 19.32
N THR A 131 -14.43 6.53 19.47
CA THR A 131 -13.21 5.95 20.00
C THR A 131 -12.17 5.86 18.87
N VAL A 132 -10.96 6.38 19.08
CA VAL A 132 -9.87 6.35 18.10
C VAL A 132 -8.69 5.59 18.70
N HIS A 133 -8.20 4.59 17.97
CA HIS A 133 -6.98 3.86 18.29
C HIS A 133 -5.78 4.62 17.73
N PHE A 134 -4.84 4.99 18.59
CA PHE A 134 -3.61 5.65 18.20
C PHE A 134 -2.62 4.61 17.69
N VAL A 135 -2.32 4.68 16.40
CA VAL A 135 -1.34 3.82 15.74
C VAL A 135 0.06 4.21 16.20
N ARG A 136 0.76 3.30 16.85
CA ARG A 136 2.15 3.47 17.30
C ARG A 136 3.13 3.37 16.13
N SER A 137 2.93 2.41 15.22
CA SER A 137 3.83 2.14 14.10
C SER A 137 3.10 2.14 12.76
N GLY A 138 3.42 3.14 11.92
CA GLY A 138 2.93 3.20 10.55
C GLY A 138 3.44 2.06 9.65
N TYR A 139 4.55 1.41 10.01
CA TYR A 139 5.04 0.22 9.30
C TYR A 139 4.17 -1.00 9.61
N LEU A 140 3.90 -1.24 10.89
CA LEU A 140 3.05 -2.35 11.33
C LEU A 140 1.59 -2.16 10.87
N LEU A 141 1.09 -0.93 10.76
CA LEU A 141 -0.24 -0.67 10.22
C LEU A 141 -0.35 -1.09 8.75
N LYS A 142 0.68 -0.79 7.94
CA LYS A 142 0.73 -1.23 6.54
C LYS A 142 0.79 -2.76 6.47
N LEU A 143 1.56 -3.39 7.33
CA LEU A 143 1.60 -4.86 7.42
C LEU A 143 0.24 -5.46 7.83
N ASP A 144 -0.45 -4.89 8.82
CA ASP A 144 -1.82 -5.32 9.21
C ASP A 144 -2.77 -5.30 8.00
N TYR A 145 -2.82 -4.19 7.27
CA TYR A 145 -3.67 -4.08 6.08
C TYR A 145 -3.28 -5.07 4.98
N ALA A 146 -1.98 -5.34 4.81
CA ALA A 146 -1.49 -6.35 3.87
C ALA A 146 -1.94 -7.77 4.25
N LEU A 147 -1.71 -8.17 5.50
CA LEU A 147 -2.09 -9.49 6.02
C LEU A 147 -3.62 -9.71 5.97
N ARG A 148 -4.43 -8.67 6.18
CA ARG A 148 -5.89 -8.74 6.04
C ARG A 148 -6.34 -9.09 4.62
N CYS A 149 -5.54 -8.79 3.59
CA CYS A 149 -5.85 -9.23 2.21
C CYS A 149 -5.83 -10.77 2.04
N PHE A 150 -5.24 -11.51 3.00
CA PHE A 150 -5.15 -12.98 2.98
C PHE A 150 -6.26 -13.67 3.78
N VAL A 151 -6.78 -13.01 4.81
CA VAL A 151 -7.67 -13.65 5.80
C VAL A 151 -9.08 -13.08 5.84
N GLU A 152 -9.29 -11.88 5.30
CA GLU A 152 -10.58 -11.20 5.27
C GLU A 152 -11.28 -11.34 3.91
N PRO A 153 -12.63 -11.46 3.89
CA PRO A 153 -13.38 -11.59 2.64
C PRO A 153 -13.39 -10.30 1.79
N ASP A 154 -13.28 -9.12 2.41
CA ASP A 154 -13.23 -7.83 1.70
C ASP A 154 -11.80 -7.40 1.38
N PHE A 155 -11.03 -8.30 0.74
CA PHE A 155 -9.63 -8.06 0.37
C PHE A 155 -9.46 -6.78 -0.48
N SER A 156 -10.46 -6.39 -1.27
CA SER A 156 -10.40 -5.21 -2.12
C SER A 156 -10.39 -3.90 -1.31
N ALA A 157 -11.14 -3.85 -0.20
CA ALA A 157 -11.13 -2.71 0.70
C ALA A 157 -9.82 -2.64 1.49
N TRP A 158 -9.26 -3.77 1.91
CA TRP A 158 -7.97 -3.82 2.61
C TRP A 158 -6.81 -3.42 1.70
N ALA A 159 -6.79 -3.88 0.44
CA ALA A 159 -5.80 -3.43 -0.54
C ALA A 159 -5.89 -1.91 -0.80
N TYR A 160 -7.10 -1.35 -0.83
CA TYR A 160 -7.28 0.10 -0.91
C TYR A 160 -6.77 0.83 0.34
N LYS A 161 -7.04 0.31 1.55
CA LYS A 161 -6.52 0.89 2.80
C LYS A 161 -4.99 0.85 2.84
N LEU A 162 -4.38 -0.27 2.45
CA LEU A 162 -2.92 -0.41 2.32
C LEU A 162 -2.34 0.64 1.37
N ALA A 163 -2.88 0.75 0.17
CA ALA A 163 -2.43 1.71 -0.81
C ALA A 163 -2.61 3.18 -0.36
N ARG A 164 -3.72 3.46 0.30
CA ARG A 164 -3.99 4.78 0.87
C ARG A 164 -2.96 5.12 1.94
N GLU A 165 -2.74 4.21 2.88
CA GLU A 165 -1.77 4.36 3.97
C GLU A 165 -0.33 4.46 3.44
N TYR A 166 -0.06 3.89 2.27
CA TYR A 166 1.22 4.00 1.60
C TYR A 166 1.44 5.37 0.95
N VAL A 167 0.42 5.96 0.34
CA VAL A 167 0.58 7.14 -0.55
C VAL A 167 0.08 8.45 0.07
N GLU A 168 -0.92 8.41 0.96
CA GLU A 168 -1.51 9.61 1.56
C GLU A 168 -0.49 10.33 2.44
N GLY A 169 -0.23 11.60 2.11
CA GLY A 169 0.68 12.45 2.84
C GLY A 169 -0.02 13.63 3.47
N TYR A 170 0.69 14.29 4.39
CA TYR A 170 0.31 15.58 4.95
C TYR A 170 1.52 16.49 5.01
N GLU A 171 1.38 17.66 4.42
CA GLU A 171 2.30 18.79 4.59
C GLU A 171 1.46 20.04 4.79
N PRO A 172 1.76 20.93 5.77
CA PRO A 172 0.94 22.10 6.07
C PRO A 172 0.63 23.00 4.86
N GLN A 173 1.55 23.04 3.89
CA GLN A 173 1.39 23.80 2.65
C GLN A 173 0.28 23.26 1.74
N TYR A 174 0.07 21.94 1.71
CA TYR A 174 -0.87 21.29 0.78
C TYR A 174 -2.12 20.73 1.48
N GLY A 175 -2.07 20.50 2.78
CA GLY A 175 -3.07 19.73 3.53
C GLY A 175 -2.87 18.22 3.40
N THR A 176 -3.93 17.45 3.62
CA THR A 176 -3.92 15.98 3.57
C THR A 176 -4.42 15.46 2.23
N GLY A 177 -3.72 14.50 1.63
CA GLY A 177 -4.15 13.82 0.41
C GLY A 177 -2.95 13.33 -0.41
N LEU A 178 -3.08 13.41 -1.73
CA LEU A 178 -1.94 13.20 -2.64
C LEU A 178 -1.17 14.50 -2.79
N ILE A 179 0.08 14.50 -2.33
CA ILE A 179 0.98 15.66 -2.32
C ILE A 179 2.22 15.38 -3.18
N PRO A 180 3.14 16.32 -3.43
CA PRO A 180 4.29 16.07 -4.31
C PRO A 180 5.12 14.86 -3.88
N SER A 181 5.33 14.67 -2.57
CA SER A 181 6.02 13.51 -2.00
C SER A 181 5.27 12.18 -2.19
N SER A 182 3.96 12.20 -2.48
CA SER A 182 3.15 11.02 -2.85
C SER A 182 3.47 10.45 -4.24
N ALA A 183 4.05 11.26 -5.13
CA ALA A 183 4.25 10.88 -6.53
C ALA A 183 5.08 9.60 -6.75
N PRO A 184 6.27 9.39 -6.14
CA PRO A 184 7.02 8.14 -6.30
C PRO A 184 6.23 6.91 -5.85
N MET A 185 5.58 6.99 -4.68
CA MET A 185 4.77 5.89 -4.13
C MET A 185 3.55 5.56 -5.01
N LEU A 186 2.93 6.58 -5.61
CA LEU A 186 1.84 6.38 -6.57
C LEU A 186 2.33 5.68 -7.86
N LEU A 187 3.54 5.99 -8.33
CA LEU A 187 4.12 5.32 -9.49
C LEU A 187 4.47 3.86 -9.19
N GLU A 188 4.92 3.53 -7.99
CA GLU A 188 5.17 2.14 -7.59
C GLU A 188 3.87 1.30 -7.63
N ILE A 189 2.76 1.84 -7.12
CA ILE A 189 1.43 1.21 -7.27
C ILE A 189 1.08 1.01 -8.74
N ALA A 190 1.26 2.04 -9.55
CA ALA A 190 0.94 1.99 -10.97
C ALA A 190 1.82 0.95 -11.71
N GLU A 191 3.10 0.86 -11.36
CA GLU A 191 4.08 -0.08 -11.91
C GLU A 191 3.68 -1.52 -11.60
N PHE A 192 3.37 -1.84 -10.34
CA PHE A 192 2.88 -3.17 -9.96
C PHE A 192 1.68 -3.59 -10.83
N TRP A 193 0.65 -2.74 -10.93
CA TRP A 193 -0.56 -3.10 -11.67
C TRP A 193 -0.35 -3.14 -13.19
N CYS A 194 0.59 -2.34 -13.70
CA CYS A 194 0.99 -2.38 -15.11
C CYS A 194 1.65 -3.72 -15.44
N GLN A 195 2.60 -4.16 -14.62
CA GLN A 195 3.24 -5.46 -14.78
C GLN A 195 2.23 -6.59 -14.62
N TYR A 196 1.41 -6.55 -13.57
CA TYR A 196 0.44 -7.61 -13.25
C TYR A 196 -0.59 -7.84 -14.35
N TYR A 197 -1.20 -6.78 -14.90
CA TYR A 197 -2.29 -6.91 -15.86
C TYR A 197 -1.89 -6.77 -17.33
N LEU A 198 -0.79 -6.07 -17.60
CA LEU A 198 -0.38 -5.71 -18.96
C LEU A 198 0.95 -6.37 -19.36
N GLY A 199 1.68 -6.98 -18.42
CA GLY A 199 2.97 -7.62 -18.67
C GLY A 199 4.06 -6.64 -19.15
N GLN A 200 3.90 -5.36 -18.80
CA GLN A 200 4.76 -4.27 -19.24
C GLN A 200 5.03 -3.33 -18.06
N ASN A 201 6.20 -2.70 -18.08
CA ASN A 201 6.54 -1.63 -17.14
C ASN A 201 5.94 -0.29 -17.60
N LEU A 202 5.85 0.71 -16.72
CA LEU A 202 5.25 2.00 -17.06
C LEU A 202 5.98 2.71 -18.21
N THR A 203 7.30 2.60 -18.29
CA THR A 203 8.11 3.18 -19.38
C THR A 203 7.81 2.58 -20.74
N GLN A 204 7.46 1.30 -20.79
CA GLN A 204 7.06 0.61 -22.01
C GLN A 204 5.62 0.97 -22.39
N LYS A 205 4.71 1.02 -21.40
CA LYS A 205 3.29 1.19 -21.63
C LYS A 205 2.87 2.64 -21.86
N PHE A 206 3.49 3.57 -21.13
CA PHE A 206 3.18 5.00 -21.12
C PHE A 206 4.45 5.86 -21.30
N PRO A 207 5.24 5.65 -22.38
CA PRO A 207 6.54 6.29 -22.55
C PRO A 207 6.47 7.82 -22.52
N GLN A 208 5.38 8.42 -23.01
CA GLN A 208 5.22 9.88 -23.04
C GLN A 208 4.95 10.49 -21.67
N LEU A 209 4.41 9.72 -20.72
CA LEU A 209 4.11 10.20 -19.35
C LEU A 209 5.27 9.95 -18.38
N MET A 210 6.23 9.12 -18.78
CA MET A 210 7.42 8.77 -17.98
C MET A 210 8.65 9.59 -18.35
N LYS A 211 8.56 10.48 -19.36
CA LYS A 211 9.63 11.43 -19.65
C LYS A 211 9.70 12.44 -18.52
N GLU A 212 10.88 12.58 -17.92
CA GLU A 212 11.18 13.72 -17.06
C GLU A 212 11.33 14.93 -17.98
N ASP A 213 10.53 15.98 -17.74
CA ASP A 213 10.68 17.25 -18.46
C ASP A 213 12.05 17.82 -18.11
N THR A 214 12.97 17.80 -19.07
CA THR A 214 14.34 18.32 -18.97
C THR A 214 14.38 19.83 -18.76
#